data_AF-A0A2D0N9I3-F1
#
_entry.id   AF-A0A2D0N9I3-F1
#
_cell.length_a   1.000
_cell.length_b   1.000
_cell.length_c   1.000
_cell.angle_alpha   90.00
_cell.angle_beta   90.00
_cell.angle_gamma   90.00
#
_symmetry.space_group_name_H-M   'P 1'
#
loop_
_entity.id
_entity.type
_entity.pdbx_description
1 polymer ?
#
loop_
_entity_poly.entity_id
_entity_poly.type
_entity_poly.pdbx_seq_one_letter_code
_entity_poly.pdbx_strand_id
1 'polypeptide(L)'
;MIMAWTPLWQNVKRTSRPTGRGLRCRVFSGNCYSGSAARVVLPLYKKRRMELKNAVDFIKNAVIPVKGTWADIGAGSGIYTQALDQVLEAGSIIYAADKNPHMLYRLRLENCELRIEELDFTRPFTLPPLDGIIMANALHYAPDPEPVLEKIVACLKPGGRLLMIEYETERPLQPWIPYPIPFQRFREMAASVGLQEVRQEGQIPSAYGHDHIYLAVAER
;
A
#
# COMPACT_ATOMS: atom_id res chain seq x y z
N MET A 1 -19.50 -25.07 -7.11
CA MET A 1 -20.06 -25.01 -5.74
C MET A 1 -19.90 -23.57 -5.28
N ILE A 2 -20.98 -22.80 -5.33
CA ILE A 2 -20.99 -21.33 -5.15
C ILE A 2 -21.33 -21.05 -3.68
N MET A 3 -20.46 -20.35 -2.97
CA MET A 3 -20.75 -19.82 -1.63
C MET A 3 -20.69 -18.30 -1.71
N ALA A 4 -21.87 -17.68 -1.71
CA ALA A 4 -22.08 -16.24 -1.60
C ALA A 4 -21.90 -15.78 -0.16
N TRP A 5 -21.26 -14.62 0.03
CA TRP A 5 -21.16 -13.93 1.32
C TRP A 5 -22.10 -12.72 1.33
N THR A 6 -23.01 -12.69 2.30
CA THR A 6 -23.93 -11.57 2.60
C THR A 6 -23.34 -10.71 3.73
N PRO A 7 -23.46 -9.36 3.70
CA PRO A 7 -22.96 -8.50 4.76
C PRO A 7 -24.03 -8.25 5.84
N LEU A 8 -23.69 -8.50 7.12
CA LEU A 8 -24.47 -8.05 8.27
C LEU A 8 -24.06 -6.63 8.69
N TRP A 9 -24.91 -5.67 8.37
CA TRP A 9 -25.07 -4.42 9.11
C TRP A 9 -26.49 -4.40 9.65
N GLN A 10 -26.68 -4.39 10.97
CA GLN A 10 -27.77 -3.68 11.65
C GLN A 10 -27.72 -3.85 13.18
N ASN A 11 -28.02 -2.75 13.87
CA ASN A 11 -28.60 -2.58 15.20
C ASN A 11 -27.70 -1.97 16.28
N VAL A 12 -27.79 -0.64 16.41
CA VAL A 12 -27.69 0.02 17.72
C VAL A 12 -28.95 0.88 17.90
N LYS A 13 -29.82 0.43 18.81
CA LYS A 13 -31.02 1.14 19.24
C LYS A 13 -30.63 2.27 20.21
N ARG A 14 -31.26 3.44 20.01
CA ARG A 14 -31.31 4.56 20.98
C ARG A 14 -32.02 4.10 22.26
N THR A 15 -31.46 4.44 23.42
CA THR A 15 -32.22 4.47 24.68
C THR A 15 -31.95 5.76 25.47
N SER A 16 -33.00 6.19 26.15
CA SER A 16 -33.32 7.48 26.73
C SER A 16 -32.63 7.82 28.06
N ARG A 17 -32.60 9.13 28.37
CA ARG A 17 -32.23 9.73 29.67
C ARG A 17 -33.14 9.27 30.82
N PRO A 18 -32.67 9.35 32.07
CA PRO A 18 -33.53 9.69 33.19
C PRO A 18 -33.02 10.89 34.00
N THR A 19 -34.01 11.57 34.57
CA THR A 19 -33.99 12.74 35.46
C THR A 19 -33.94 12.32 36.94
N GLY A 20 -33.31 13.13 37.80
CA GLY A 20 -33.89 13.48 39.11
C GLY A 20 -33.30 12.86 40.40
N ARG A 21 -32.81 13.77 41.25
CA ARG A 21 -32.87 13.84 42.74
C ARG A 21 -32.18 12.75 43.59
N GLY A 22 -31.02 13.14 44.13
CA GLY A 22 -30.78 13.39 45.56
C GLY A 22 -31.06 12.27 46.56
N LEU A 23 -29.99 11.72 47.13
CA LEU A 23 -29.94 11.22 48.52
C LEU A 23 -28.49 11.27 49.01
N ARG A 24 -28.28 11.99 50.13
CA ARG A 24 -27.03 11.98 50.90
C ARG A 24 -26.83 10.59 51.47
N CYS A 25 -25.64 10.02 51.30
CA CYS A 25 -25.20 8.88 52.09
C CYS A 25 -23.87 9.19 52.78
N ARG A 26 -23.83 8.80 54.06
CA ARG A 26 -22.80 9.08 55.06
C ARG A 26 -21.50 8.39 54.69
N VAL A 27 -20.39 9.07 55.02
CA VAL A 27 -19.04 8.52 54.99
C VAL A 27 -18.97 7.40 56.02
N PHE A 28 -18.69 6.17 55.55
CA PHE A 28 -18.16 5.09 56.37
C PHE A 28 -16.82 4.67 55.76
N SER A 29 -15.82 4.71 56.63
CA SER A 29 -14.43 4.32 56.41
C SER A 29 -14.31 2.89 55.88
N GLY A 30 -13.57 2.73 54.77
CA GLY A 30 -13.07 1.44 54.30
C GLY A 30 -11.97 1.67 53.28
N ASN A 31 -10.80 1.08 53.51
CA ASN A 31 -9.66 1.10 52.61
C ASN A 31 -10.07 0.68 51.19
N CYS A 32 -10.02 1.61 50.24
CA CYS A 32 -10.01 1.29 48.82
C CYS A 32 -8.59 1.53 48.30
N TYR A 33 -7.90 0.45 47.95
CA TYR A 33 -6.70 0.49 47.13
C TYR A 33 -7.02 1.28 45.86
N SER A 34 -6.42 2.46 45.70
CA SER A 34 -6.49 3.26 44.49
C SER A 34 -5.61 2.63 43.42
N GLY A 35 -6.11 1.56 42.80
CA GLY A 35 -5.64 1.14 41.49
C GLY A 35 -5.96 2.25 40.49
N SER A 36 -4.99 3.13 40.26
CA SER A 36 -4.98 4.01 39.11
C SER A 36 -5.08 3.14 37.86
N ALA A 37 -6.28 3.02 37.29
CA ALA A 37 -6.43 2.63 35.91
C ALA A 37 -5.78 3.76 35.10
N ALA A 38 -4.47 3.62 34.87
CA ALA A 38 -3.75 4.43 33.91
C ALA A 38 -4.50 4.25 32.59
N ARG A 39 -5.32 5.25 32.27
CA ARG A 39 -6.03 5.33 31.01
C ARG A 39 -4.92 5.53 30.00
N VAL A 40 -4.47 4.42 29.39
CA VAL A 40 -3.59 4.47 28.22
C VAL A 40 -4.40 5.24 27.19
N VAL A 41 -4.13 6.53 27.09
CA VAL A 41 -4.56 7.34 25.97
C VAL A 41 -3.74 6.83 24.80
N LEU A 42 -4.24 5.77 24.15
CA LEU A 42 -3.76 5.39 22.83
C LEU A 42 -3.85 6.66 21.98
N PRO A 43 -2.73 7.22 21.49
CA PRO A 43 -2.77 8.40 20.67
C PRO A 43 -3.78 8.16 19.56
N LEU A 44 -4.74 9.08 19.40
CA LEU A 44 -5.66 9.07 18.27
C LEU A 44 -4.81 9.20 17.01
N TYR A 45 -4.45 8.05 16.45
CA TYR A 45 -3.55 7.91 15.33
C TYR A 45 -4.26 8.49 14.10
N LYS A 46 -3.97 9.75 13.78
CA LYS A 46 -4.55 10.44 12.64
C LYS A 46 -3.98 9.77 11.38
N LYS A 47 -4.80 8.96 10.70
CA LYS A 47 -4.48 8.29 9.42
C LYS A 47 -4.00 9.33 8.41
N ARG A 48 -2.68 9.54 8.31
CA ARG A 48 -2.09 10.45 7.34
C ARG A 48 -2.00 9.70 6.02
N ARG A 49 -2.76 10.18 5.04
CA ARG A 49 -2.65 9.71 3.66
C ARG A 49 -1.35 10.25 3.08
N MET A 50 -0.68 9.47 2.23
CA MET A 50 0.49 9.95 1.51
C MET A 50 0.12 11.16 0.64
N GLU A 51 0.91 12.23 0.76
CA GLU A 51 0.81 13.42 -0.08
C GLU A 51 1.62 13.22 -1.35
N LEU A 52 1.15 13.78 -2.48
CA LEU A 52 1.78 13.59 -3.79
C LEU A 52 3.24 14.05 -3.80
N LYS A 53 3.55 15.20 -3.20
CA LYS A 53 4.92 15.69 -3.07
C LYS A 53 5.85 14.67 -2.40
N ASN A 54 5.38 14.01 -1.35
CA ASN A 54 6.17 13.00 -0.63
C ASN A 54 6.35 11.74 -1.47
N ALA A 55 5.34 11.32 -2.24
CA ALA A 55 5.46 10.20 -3.17
C ALA A 55 6.49 10.49 -4.28
N VAL A 56 6.44 11.70 -4.86
CA VAL A 56 7.42 12.17 -5.86
C VAL A 56 8.82 12.20 -5.27
N ASP A 57 8.99 12.85 -4.12
CA ASP A 57 10.29 12.92 -3.44
C ASP A 57 10.86 11.54 -3.11
N PHE A 58 9.99 10.56 -2.85
CA PHE A 58 10.38 9.20 -2.52
C PHE A 58 10.91 8.42 -3.74
N ILE A 59 10.32 8.59 -4.92
CA ILE A 59 10.66 7.78 -6.12
C ILE A 59 11.57 8.49 -7.12
N LYS A 60 11.72 9.82 -7.05
CA LYS A 60 12.37 10.63 -8.11
C LYS A 60 13.79 10.20 -8.48
N ASN A 61 14.56 9.67 -7.53
CA ASN A 61 15.93 9.22 -7.78
C ASN A 61 16.00 7.76 -8.27
N ALA A 62 14.93 6.99 -8.07
CA ALA A 62 14.82 5.59 -8.50
C ALA A 62 14.35 5.47 -9.95
N VAL A 63 13.66 6.49 -10.47
CA VAL A 63 13.17 6.55 -11.85
C VAL A 63 14.21 7.25 -12.73
N ILE A 64 14.51 6.66 -13.89
CA ILE A 64 15.32 7.34 -14.91
C ILE A 64 14.38 8.26 -15.72
N PRO A 65 14.61 9.58 -15.76
CA PRO A 65 13.70 10.54 -16.38
C PRO A 65 13.89 10.58 -17.90
N VAL A 66 13.57 9.46 -18.55
CA VAL A 66 13.56 9.31 -20.01
C VAL A 66 12.17 8.90 -20.46
N LYS A 67 11.79 9.28 -21.68
CA LYS A 67 10.54 8.85 -22.28
C LYS A 67 10.44 7.32 -22.30
N GLY A 68 9.38 6.79 -21.72
CA GLY A 68 9.19 5.35 -21.60
C GLY A 68 7.74 4.93 -21.37
N THR A 69 7.53 3.62 -21.33
CA THR A 69 6.26 2.98 -20.98
C THR A 69 6.38 2.37 -19.60
N TRP A 70 5.63 2.88 -18.63
CA TRP A 70 5.67 2.45 -17.24
C TRP A 70 4.34 1.86 -16.79
N ALA A 71 4.35 1.02 -15.75
CA ALA A 71 3.13 0.57 -15.09
C ALA A 71 3.16 0.79 -13.58
N ASP A 72 2.03 1.21 -13.00
CA ASP A 72 1.73 1.20 -11.57
C ASP A 72 0.78 0.03 -11.31
N ILE A 73 1.30 -1.08 -10.78
CA ILE A 73 0.54 -2.33 -10.60
C ILE A 73 0.09 -2.43 -9.15
N GLY A 74 -1.23 -2.52 -8.96
CA GLY A 74 -1.87 -2.31 -7.66
C GLY A 74 -2.01 -0.83 -7.34
N ALA A 75 -2.31 -0.01 -8.36
CA ALA A 75 -2.27 1.45 -8.27
C ALA A 75 -3.19 2.04 -7.18
N GLY A 76 -4.26 1.34 -6.80
CA GLY A 76 -5.21 1.76 -5.78
C GLY A 76 -5.82 3.13 -6.06
N SER A 77 -5.43 4.15 -5.28
CA SER A 77 -5.87 5.53 -5.53
C SER A 77 -5.07 6.29 -6.59
N GLY A 78 -3.98 5.71 -7.09
CA GLY A 78 -3.10 6.27 -8.13
C GLY A 78 -2.09 7.30 -7.64
N ILE A 79 -1.68 7.27 -6.37
CA ILE A 79 -0.72 8.24 -5.85
C ILE A 79 0.65 8.12 -6.55
N TYR A 80 1.09 6.89 -6.82
CA TYR A 80 2.33 6.63 -7.53
C TYR A 80 2.16 6.76 -9.05
N THR A 81 0.98 6.48 -9.60
CA THR A 81 0.61 6.88 -10.97
C THR A 81 0.85 8.39 -11.19
N GLN A 82 0.35 9.24 -10.28
CA GLN A 82 0.56 10.68 -10.35
C GLN A 82 2.00 11.09 -10.05
N ALA A 83 2.72 10.35 -9.20
CA ALA A 83 4.12 10.63 -8.92
C ALA A 83 5.01 10.34 -10.15
N LEU A 84 4.74 9.23 -10.85
CA LEU A 84 5.40 8.92 -12.12
C LEU A 84 5.17 10.02 -13.16
N ASP A 85 3.95 10.57 -13.26
CA ASP A 85 3.65 11.67 -14.17
C ASP A 85 4.52 12.93 -13.94
N GLN A 86 4.97 13.18 -12.71
CA GLN A 86 5.86 14.31 -12.40
C GLN A 86 7.34 14.02 -12.61
N VAL A 87 7.73 12.75 -12.70
CA VAL A 87 9.14 12.32 -12.74
C VAL A 87 9.56 11.85 -14.13
N LEU A 88 8.63 11.30 -14.91
CA LEU A 88 8.88 10.85 -16.26
C LEU A 88 8.91 12.01 -17.26
N GLU A 89 9.62 11.80 -18.36
CA GLU A 89 9.64 12.75 -19.48
C GLU A 89 8.26 12.84 -20.14
N ALA A 90 7.88 14.04 -20.58
CA ALA A 90 6.60 14.29 -21.23
C ALA A 90 6.38 13.38 -22.46
N GLY A 91 5.14 12.91 -22.61
CA GLY A 91 4.76 11.95 -23.66
C GLY A 91 5.11 10.49 -23.35
N SER A 92 5.59 10.18 -22.13
CA SER A 92 5.62 8.81 -21.61
C SER A 92 4.20 8.24 -21.49
N ILE A 93 4.09 6.91 -21.45
CA ILE A 93 2.81 6.21 -21.26
C ILE A 93 2.84 5.54 -19.87
N ILE A 94 1.81 5.75 -19.07
CA ILE A 94 1.65 5.13 -17.76
C ILE A 94 0.41 4.24 -17.77
N TYR A 95 0.61 2.94 -17.53
CA TYR A 95 -0.43 1.95 -17.27
C TYR A 95 -0.74 1.90 -15.77
N ALA A 96 -1.87 2.46 -15.35
CA ALA A 96 -2.36 2.32 -13.98
C ALA A 96 -3.28 1.10 -13.90
N ALA A 97 -2.79 0.04 -13.25
CA ALA A 97 -3.46 -1.26 -13.20
C ALA A 97 -3.94 -1.57 -11.77
N ASP A 98 -5.23 -1.85 -11.61
CA ASP A 98 -5.81 -2.29 -10.34
C ASP A 98 -7.04 -3.18 -10.59
N LYS A 99 -7.31 -4.13 -9.68
CA LYS A 99 -8.51 -4.99 -9.75
C LYS A 99 -9.80 -4.21 -9.48
N ASN A 100 -9.69 -3.00 -8.93
CA ASN A 100 -10.78 -2.07 -8.70
C ASN A 100 -10.37 -0.64 -9.10
N PRO A 101 -10.39 -0.32 -10.41
CA PRO A 101 -9.83 0.93 -10.94
C PRO A 101 -10.77 2.14 -10.78
N HIS A 102 -11.85 2.05 -9.99
CA HIS A 102 -12.85 3.12 -9.86
C HIS A 102 -12.26 4.48 -9.46
N MET A 103 -11.19 4.48 -8.66
CA MET A 103 -10.49 5.71 -8.28
C MET A 103 -9.63 6.27 -9.42
N LEU A 104 -9.08 5.40 -10.25
CA LEU A 104 -8.16 5.76 -11.34
C LEU A 104 -8.87 6.54 -12.43
N TYR A 105 -10.16 6.27 -12.72
CA TYR A 105 -10.92 6.99 -13.75
C TYR A 105 -11.08 8.50 -13.48
N ARG A 106 -10.85 8.94 -12.24
CA ARG A 106 -10.88 10.36 -11.86
C ARG A 106 -9.53 11.06 -12.05
N LEU A 107 -8.46 10.31 -12.28
CA LEU A 107 -7.13 10.87 -12.46
C LEU A 107 -7.04 11.58 -13.80
N ARG A 108 -6.31 12.69 -13.79
CA ARG A 108 -5.86 13.41 -14.97
C ARG A 108 -4.37 13.65 -14.78
N LEU A 109 -3.60 13.24 -15.78
CA LEU A 109 -2.17 13.44 -15.84
C LEU A 109 -1.87 14.66 -16.71
N GLU A 110 -0.79 15.36 -16.40
CA GLU A 110 -0.41 16.60 -17.09
C GLU A 110 0.66 16.34 -18.15
N ASN A 111 1.57 15.39 -17.91
CA ASN A 111 2.74 15.17 -18.77
C ASN A 111 2.68 13.86 -19.57
N CYS A 112 2.09 12.81 -19.00
CA CYS A 112 2.06 11.47 -19.54
C CYS A 112 0.67 11.07 -20.06
N GLU A 113 0.64 10.13 -21.01
CA GLU A 113 -0.58 9.45 -21.41
C GLU A 113 -0.97 8.43 -20.33
N LEU A 114 -2.17 8.54 -19.78
CA LEU A 114 -2.71 7.58 -18.83
C LEU A 114 -3.51 6.49 -19.54
N ARG A 115 -3.16 5.22 -19.31
CA ARG A 115 -3.96 4.05 -19.64
C ARG A 115 -4.38 3.33 -18.37
N ILE A 116 -5.67 3.07 -18.22
CA ILE A 116 -6.22 2.41 -17.03
C ILE A 116 -6.57 0.98 -17.39
N GLU A 117 -6.08 0.03 -16.60
CA GLU A 117 -6.33 -1.40 -16.78
C GLU A 117 -7.03 -1.98 -15.55
N GLU A 118 -8.18 -2.63 -15.76
CA GLU A 118 -8.82 -3.44 -14.72
C GLU A 118 -8.14 -4.80 -14.67
N LEU A 119 -7.27 -5.01 -13.68
CA LEU A 119 -6.33 -6.12 -13.66
C LEU A 119 -6.11 -6.65 -12.24
N ASP A 120 -6.34 -7.95 -12.05
CA ASP A 120 -5.94 -8.71 -10.85
C ASP A 120 -4.60 -9.40 -11.11
N PHE A 121 -3.52 -8.88 -10.51
CA PHE A 121 -2.16 -9.39 -10.75
C PHE A 121 -1.95 -10.82 -10.26
N THR A 122 -2.86 -11.36 -9.46
CA THR A 122 -2.83 -12.77 -9.04
C THR A 122 -3.32 -13.71 -10.16
N ARG A 123 -4.03 -13.18 -11.16
CA ARG A 123 -4.56 -13.93 -12.32
C ARG A 123 -3.66 -13.78 -13.56
N PRO A 124 -3.94 -14.50 -14.65
CA PRO A 124 -3.32 -14.22 -15.94
C PRO A 124 -3.70 -12.82 -16.44
N PHE A 125 -2.72 -12.06 -16.92
CA PHE A 125 -2.92 -10.74 -17.53
C PHE A 125 -1.83 -10.49 -18.57
N THR A 126 -2.04 -9.48 -19.42
CA THR A 126 -1.08 -9.06 -20.42
C THR A 126 -0.92 -7.55 -20.37
N LEU A 127 0.33 -7.08 -20.35
CA LEU A 127 0.70 -5.68 -20.54
C LEU A 127 1.72 -5.62 -21.70
N PRO A 128 1.87 -4.47 -22.39
CA PRO A 128 2.96 -4.34 -23.35
C PRO A 128 4.32 -4.43 -22.65
N PRO A 129 5.43 -4.58 -23.39
CA PRO A 129 6.76 -4.48 -22.81
C PRO A 129 7.00 -3.11 -22.14
N LEU A 130 7.46 -3.12 -20.89
CA LEU A 130 7.59 -1.93 -20.03
C LEU A 130 9.05 -1.56 -19.79
N ASP A 131 9.34 -0.26 -19.80
CA ASP A 131 10.64 0.29 -19.39
C ASP A 131 10.78 0.33 -17.86
N GLY A 132 9.65 0.42 -17.14
CA GLY A 132 9.65 0.27 -15.70
C GLY A 132 8.30 -0.09 -15.09
N ILE A 133 8.34 -0.61 -13.87
CA ILE A 133 7.17 -0.96 -13.08
C ILE A 133 7.36 -0.38 -11.68
N ILE A 134 6.31 0.18 -11.11
CA ILE A 134 6.20 0.45 -9.68
C ILE A 134 5.11 -0.44 -9.09
N MET A 135 5.41 -1.06 -7.95
CA MET A 135 4.45 -1.80 -7.14
C MET A 135 4.54 -1.30 -5.71
N ALA A 136 3.48 -0.67 -5.22
CA ALA A 136 3.48 -0.08 -3.89
C ALA A 136 2.39 -0.66 -3.01
N ASN A 137 2.81 -1.28 -1.90
CA ASN A 137 1.95 -1.85 -0.87
C ASN A 137 0.88 -2.78 -1.47
N ALA A 138 1.29 -3.64 -2.41
CA ALA A 138 0.40 -4.44 -3.23
C ALA A 138 0.76 -5.92 -3.24
N LEU A 139 2.05 -6.25 -3.36
CA LEU A 139 2.51 -7.63 -3.54
C LEU A 139 2.20 -8.49 -2.29
N HIS A 140 2.21 -7.89 -1.09
CA HIS A 140 1.85 -8.59 0.15
C HIS A 140 0.40 -9.10 0.23
N TYR A 141 -0.47 -8.75 -0.72
CA TYR A 141 -1.81 -9.33 -0.83
C TYR A 141 -1.83 -10.68 -1.57
N ALA A 142 -0.75 -11.04 -2.26
CA ALA A 142 -0.62 -12.34 -2.91
C ALA A 142 -0.20 -13.42 -1.89
N PRO A 143 -0.95 -14.53 -1.76
CA PRO A 143 -0.54 -15.67 -0.93
C PRO A 143 0.84 -16.22 -1.33
N ASP A 144 1.05 -16.34 -2.64
CA ASP A 144 2.30 -16.76 -3.24
C ASP A 144 2.87 -15.60 -4.08
N PRO A 145 3.72 -14.74 -3.48
CA PRO A 145 4.21 -13.54 -4.15
C PRO A 145 5.24 -13.82 -5.26
N GLU A 146 5.97 -14.92 -5.19
CA GLU A 146 7.05 -15.23 -6.14
C GLU A 146 6.54 -15.53 -7.57
N PRO A 147 5.50 -16.38 -7.80
CA PRO A 147 4.90 -16.53 -9.13
C PRO A 147 4.25 -15.25 -9.65
N VAL A 148 3.76 -14.38 -8.75
CA VAL A 148 3.27 -13.06 -9.15
C VAL A 148 4.43 -12.20 -9.62
N LEU A 149 5.52 -12.14 -8.86
CA LEU A 149 6.71 -11.36 -9.19
C LEU A 149 7.32 -11.83 -10.52
N GLU A 150 7.38 -13.14 -10.79
CA GLU A 150 7.84 -13.69 -12.07
C GLU A 150 7.05 -13.13 -13.26
N LYS A 151 5.70 -13.11 -13.17
CA LYS A 151 4.84 -12.53 -14.21
C LYS A 151 5.07 -11.02 -14.39
N ILE A 152 5.28 -10.30 -13.29
CA ILE A 152 5.56 -8.86 -13.31
C ILE A 152 6.89 -8.59 -14.02
N VAL A 153 7.94 -9.33 -13.64
CA VAL A 153 9.26 -9.24 -14.28
C VAL A 153 9.16 -9.59 -15.75
N ALA A 154 8.35 -10.58 -16.13
CA ALA A 154 8.12 -10.95 -17.53
C ALA A 154 7.60 -9.79 -18.42
N CYS A 155 6.95 -8.78 -17.84
CA CYS A 155 6.51 -7.57 -18.56
C CYS A 155 7.63 -6.53 -18.78
N LEU A 156 8.72 -6.57 -18.02
CA LEU A 156 9.83 -5.62 -18.19
C LEU A 156 10.64 -5.93 -19.46
N LYS A 157 11.10 -4.90 -20.17
CA LYS A 157 12.14 -5.04 -21.21
C LYS A 157 13.47 -5.43 -20.57
N PRO A 158 14.43 -6.00 -21.33
CA PRO A 158 15.83 -6.07 -20.86
C PRO A 158 16.34 -4.66 -20.51
N GLY A 159 16.96 -4.51 -19.33
CA GLY A 159 17.35 -3.21 -18.77
C GLY A 159 16.19 -2.40 -18.17
N GLY A 160 14.98 -2.95 -18.14
CA GLY A 160 13.82 -2.36 -17.49
C GLY A 160 13.93 -2.44 -15.96
N ARG A 161 13.26 -1.53 -15.26
CA ARG A 161 13.42 -1.35 -13.81
C ARG A 161 12.17 -1.66 -13.01
N LEU A 162 12.30 -2.39 -11.91
CA LEU A 162 11.25 -2.57 -10.90
C LEU A 162 11.52 -1.69 -9.68
N LEU A 163 10.53 -0.88 -9.30
CA LEU A 163 10.44 -0.18 -8.02
C LEU A 163 9.46 -0.93 -7.12
N MET A 164 9.99 -1.58 -6.09
CA MET A 164 9.19 -2.27 -5.08
C MET A 164 9.09 -1.40 -3.84
N ILE A 165 7.86 -1.09 -3.42
CA ILE A 165 7.58 -0.33 -2.21
C ILE A 165 6.73 -1.18 -1.29
N GLU A 166 7.28 -1.57 -0.15
CA GLU A 166 6.63 -2.50 0.78
C GLU A 166 6.95 -2.19 2.24
N TYR A 167 6.18 -2.78 3.15
CA TYR A 167 6.37 -2.61 4.59
C TYR A 167 7.54 -3.46 5.09
N GLU A 168 8.46 -2.83 5.83
CA GLU A 168 9.53 -3.54 6.54
C GLU A 168 8.96 -4.17 7.81
N THR A 169 8.42 -5.39 7.68
CA THR A 169 7.88 -6.20 8.78
C THR A 169 7.83 -7.66 8.38
N GLU A 170 8.15 -8.55 9.32
CA GLU A 170 7.96 -10.01 9.17
C GLU A 170 6.60 -10.47 9.71
N ARG A 171 5.94 -9.64 10.54
CA ARG A 171 4.70 -10.01 11.21
C ARG A 171 3.51 -9.73 10.29
N PRO A 172 2.62 -10.70 10.02
CA PRO A 172 1.37 -10.45 9.32
C PRO A 172 0.44 -9.54 10.13
N LEU A 173 -0.24 -8.63 9.44
CA LEU A 173 -1.29 -7.79 10.03
C LEU A 173 -2.55 -7.88 9.18
N GLN A 174 -3.40 -8.84 9.55
CA GLN A 174 -4.66 -9.07 8.85
C GLN A 174 -5.64 -7.90 9.04
N PRO A 175 -6.40 -7.50 7.99
CA PRO A 175 -6.34 -7.98 6.62
C PRO A 175 -5.37 -7.20 5.71
N TRP A 176 -4.64 -6.22 6.25
CA TRP A 176 -3.91 -5.20 5.47
C TRP A 176 -2.57 -5.68 4.93
N ILE A 177 -1.84 -6.50 5.67
CA ILE A 177 -0.55 -7.08 5.27
C ILE A 177 -0.62 -8.60 5.55
N PRO A 178 -1.37 -9.37 4.75
CA PRO A 178 -1.56 -10.79 5.01
C PRO A 178 -0.29 -11.61 4.78
N TYR A 179 0.54 -11.23 3.81
CA TYR A 179 1.79 -11.93 3.46
C TYR A 179 2.96 -10.94 3.40
N PRO A 180 3.55 -10.56 4.54
CA PRO A 180 4.59 -9.53 4.59
C PRO A 180 5.82 -9.87 3.74
N ILE A 181 6.39 -8.83 3.14
CA ILE A 181 7.56 -8.93 2.28
C ILE A 181 8.59 -7.92 2.81
N PRO A 182 9.34 -8.26 3.86
CA PRO A 182 10.48 -7.43 4.27
C PRO A 182 11.53 -7.40 3.15
N PHE A 183 12.40 -6.40 3.15
CA PHE A 183 13.34 -6.17 2.06
C PHE A 183 14.22 -7.40 1.77
N GLN A 184 14.67 -8.11 2.80
CA GLN A 184 15.48 -9.32 2.63
C GLN A 184 14.72 -10.42 1.85
N ARG A 185 13.44 -10.63 2.16
CA ARG A 185 12.59 -11.59 1.42
C ARG A 185 12.38 -11.15 -0.02
N PHE A 186 12.15 -9.85 -0.26
CA PHE A 186 12.07 -9.32 -1.62
C PHE A 186 13.35 -9.58 -2.41
N ARG A 187 14.52 -9.33 -1.81
CA ARG A 187 15.82 -9.56 -2.45
C ARG A 187 16.02 -11.02 -2.87
N GLU A 188 15.63 -11.96 -2.02
CA GLU A 188 15.70 -13.40 -2.33
C GLU A 188 14.79 -13.78 -3.50
N MET A 189 13.52 -13.34 -3.47
CA MET A 189 12.59 -13.58 -4.59
C MET A 189 13.04 -12.88 -5.88
N ALA A 190 13.59 -11.67 -5.78
CA ALA A 190 14.09 -10.94 -6.94
C ALA A 190 15.20 -11.73 -7.66
N ALA A 191 16.12 -12.32 -6.90
CA ALA A 191 17.18 -13.15 -7.46
C ALA A 191 16.65 -14.41 -8.16
N SER A 192 15.59 -15.05 -7.63
CA SER A 192 15.02 -16.27 -8.24
C SER A 192 14.29 -16.00 -9.55
N VAL A 193 13.76 -14.78 -9.75
CA VAL A 193 13.04 -14.38 -10.97
C VAL A 193 13.91 -13.62 -11.98
N GLY A 194 15.23 -13.58 -11.77
CA GLY A 194 16.18 -12.99 -12.71
C GLY A 194 16.35 -11.47 -12.62
N LEU A 195 15.88 -10.84 -11.54
CA LEU A 195 16.21 -9.44 -11.25
C LEU A 195 17.62 -9.33 -10.67
N GLN A 196 18.31 -8.25 -11.03
CA GLN A 196 19.69 -7.95 -10.65
C GLN A 196 19.79 -6.58 -9.97
N GLU A 197 20.97 -6.27 -9.42
CA GLU A 197 21.28 -4.97 -8.81
C GLU A 197 20.28 -4.52 -7.72
N VAL A 198 19.75 -5.49 -6.97
CA VAL A 198 18.69 -5.27 -5.98
C VAL A 198 19.22 -4.48 -4.78
N ARG A 199 18.76 -3.24 -4.65
CA ARG A 199 19.19 -2.32 -3.59
C ARG A 199 18.03 -1.55 -3.00
N GLN A 200 18.14 -1.20 -1.73
CA GLN A 200 17.21 -0.31 -1.05
C GLN A 200 17.66 1.13 -1.29
N GLU A 201 16.81 1.93 -1.92
CA GLU A 201 17.07 3.34 -2.27
C GLU A 201 16.52 4.32 -1.22
N GLY A 202 15.54 3.90 -0.42
CA GLY A 202 14.93 4.78 0.55
C GLY A 202 14.04 4.09 1.55
N GLN A 203 13.64 4.85 2.56
CA GLN A 203 12.62 4.46 3.52
C GLN A 203 11.83 5.67 4.00
N ILE A 204 10.57 5.45 4.36
CA ILE A 204 9.68 6.45 4.94
C ILE A 204 8.93 5.89 6.16
N PRO A 205 8.56 6.74 7.13
CA PRO A 205 7.76 6.28 8.26
C PRO A 205 6.44 5.66 7.81
N SER A 206 6.06 4.53 8.41
CA SER A 206 4.75 3.94 8.18
C SER A 206 3.67 4.69 8.95
N ALA A 207 2.60 5.08 8.25
CA ALA A 207 1.38 5.61 8.87
C ALA A 207 0.50 4.53 9.52
N TYR A 208 1.01 3.31 9.73
CA TYR A 208 0.26 2.20 10.33
C TYR A 208 1.01 1.51 11.48
N GLY A 209 2.03 2.18 12.04
CA GLY A 209 2.77 1.68 13.21
C GLY A 209 3.77 0.56 12.93
N HIS A 210 4.18 0.41 11.67
CA HIS A 210 5.33 -0.43 11.28
C HIS A 210 6.63 0.36 11.42
N ASP A 211 7.78 -0.32 11.38
CA ASP A 211 9.08 0.38 11.43
C ASP A 211 9.16 1.43 10.32
N HIS A 212 9.05 1.00 9.07
CA HIS A 212 9.03 1.88 7.90
C HIS A 212 8.47 1.16 6.68
N ILE A 213 8.25 1.92 5.61
CA ILE A 213 8.06 1.41 4.25
C ILE A 213 9.39 1.62 3.52
N TYR A 214 9.91 0.58 2.88
CA TYR A 214 11.12 0.67 2.06
C TYR A 214 10.78 0.93 0.60
N LEU A 215 11.72 1.51 -0.14
CA LEU A 215 11.77 1.53 -1.59
C LEU A 215 12.99 0.73 -2.02
N ALA A 216 12.77 -0.33 -2.79
CA ALA A 216 13.82 -1.10 -3.43
C ALA A 216 13.76 -0.92 -4.95
N VAL A 217 14.93 -0.96 -5.56
CA VAL A 217 15.11 -0.91 -7.02
C VAL A 217 15.82 -2.18 -7.45
N ALA A 218 15.37 -2.74 -8.57
CA ALA A 218 15.99 -3.87 -9.23
C ALA A 218 15.88 -3.73 -10.76
N GLU A 219 16.77 -4.37 -11.50
CA GLU A 219 16.84 -4.32 -12.97
C GLU A 219 16.65 -5.71 -13.57
N ARG A 220 15.99 -5.79 -14.73
CA ARG A 220 15.79 -7.05 -15.48
C ARG A 220 16.91 -7.31 -16.48
#